data_AF-A0A2T6DE26-F1
#
_entry.id   AF-A0A2T6DE26-F1
#
_cell.length_a   1.000
_cell.length_b   1.000
_cell.length_c   1.000
_cell.angle_alpha   90.00
_cell.angle_beta   90.00
_cell.angle_gamma   90.00
#
_symmetry.space_group_name_H-M   'P 1'
#
loop_
_entity.id
_entity.type
_entity.pdbx_description
1 polymer ?
#
loop_
_entity_poly.entity_id
_entity_poly.type
_entity_poly.pdbx_seq_one_letter_code
_entity_poly.pdbx_strand_id
1 'polypeptide(L)'
;MDPVTFPAAIAEALPSLCLRFGAAGGTPLRPGLPVLAGAVTEDLFPAAQPAGRSGAFTLATAPDYLVGHAEAPAGEAIEESAYALYRELAELTAGWALARVWNTVPRINAPRADGLEFYRAFCSGRARAYEAAWGADFKRRIPAASAVGSDAEELGVVFVATRQDVAHVENPVQVPAYQYPAAYGPRPPSFARATVVALPGGRRDVFISGTSAIRGYRTLTPGDTARQLACTVENLQGIGAAAGLGAVLGAPGEVERHVRVYLRHAADLPTVAAVLDRDLLRPTDRVSYVRADICRADLNVEIELTVFAAAKTE
;
A
#
# COMPACT_ATOMS: atom_id res chain seq x y z
N MET A 1 -19.35 -17.10 -7.69
CA MET A 1 -19.27 -15.93 -6.78
C MET A 1 -20.68 -15.40 -6.66
N ASP A 2 -21.20 -15.27 -5.46
CA ASP A 2 -22.40 -14.46 -5.28
C ASP A 2 -22.06 -13.01 -5.71
N PRO A 3 -22.95 -12.32 -6.43
CA PRO A 3 -22.69 -10.97 -6.87
C PRO A 3 -22.42 -10.07 -5.66
N VAL A 4 -21.37 -9.25 -5.74
CA VAL A 4 -21.07 -8.22 -4.73
C VAL A 4 -22.32 -7.34 -4.58
N THR A 5 -22.94 -7.37 -3.40
CA THR A 5 -24.11 -6.54 -3.12
C THR A 5 -23.67 -5.09 -2.96
N PHE A 6 -24.09 -4.22 -3.89
CA PHE A 6 -23.81 -2.79 -3.82
C PHE A 6 -24.89 -2.09 -2.99
N PRO A 7 -24.52 -1.31 -1.97
CA PRO A 7 -25.50 -0.46 -1.31
C PRO A 7 -25.94 0.65 -2.28
N ALA A 8 -27.26 0.85 -2.41
CA ALA A 8 -27.82 1.98 -3.16
C ALA A 8 -27.35 3.30 -2.53
N ALA A 9 -26.96 4.27 -3.36
CA ALA A 9 -26.41 5.59 -3.00
C ALA A 9 -26.71 6.02 -1.55
N ILE A 10 -25.71 5.89 -0.67
CA ILE A 10 -25.96 5.91 0.77
C ILE A 10 -25.89 7.32 1.35
N ALA A 11 -26.97 7.75 1.98
CA ALA A 11 -27.03 8.88 2.91
C ALA A 11 -26.53 8.52 4.34
N GLU A 12 -26.06 7.29 4.57
CA GLU A 12 -25.42 6.83 5.81
C GLU A 12 -23.90 6.79 5.65
N ALA A 13 -23.18 7.14 6.73
CA ALA A 13 -21.72 7.11 6.77
C ALA A 13 -21.21 5.68 6.62
N LEU A 14 -20.40 5.44 5.57
CA LEU A 14 -19.75 4.15 5.34
C LEU A 14 -18.77 3.80 6.48
N PRO A 15 -18.64 2.52 6.85
CA PRO A 15 -17.64 2.12 7.82
C PRO A 15 -16.22 2.33 7.26
N SER A 16 -15.30 2.84 8.08
CA SER A 16 -13.89 2.85 7.72
C SER A 16 -13.30 1.44 7.80
N LEU A 17 -12.36 1.14 6.89
CA LEU A 17 -11.51 -0.04 6.94
C LEU A 17 -10.87 -0.16 8.33
N CYS A 18 -10.71 -1.38 8.78
CA CYS A 18 -10.13 -1.74 10.06
C CYS A 18 -8.91 -2.63 9.80
N LEU A 19 -7.72 -2.17 10.16
CA LEU A 19 -6.50 -2.97 10.09
C LEU A 19 -6.26 -3.61 11.46
N ARG A 20 -6.20 -4.94 11.48
CA ARG A 20 -5.92 -5.71 12.69
C ARG A 20 -4.61 -6.47 12.55
N PHE A 21 -3.84 -6.45 13.63
CA PHE A 21 -2.63 -7.26 13.81
C PHE A 21 -2.83 -8.11 15.05
N GLY A 22 -3.18 -9.39 14.87
CA GLY A 22 -3.28 -10.38 15.95
C GLY A 22 -4.67 -10.71 16.48
N ALA A 23 -4.71 -11.60 17.48
CA ALA A 23 -5.94 -12.07 18.13
C ALA A 23 -6.72 -10.93 18.80
N ALA A 24 -8.03 -11.12 18.96
CA ALA A 24 -8.96 -10.14 19.51
C ALA A 24 -8.47 -9.57 20.86
N GLY A 25 -8.04 -8.30 20.87
CA GLY A 25 -7.51 -7.63 22.06
C GLY A 25 -6.63 -6.41 21.77
N GLY A 26 -5.97 -6.34 20.62
CA GLY A 26 -5.27 -5.13 20.16
C GLY A 26 -6.23 -4.04 19.70
N THR A 27 -5.88 -2.76 19.90
CA THR A 27 -6.65 -1.63 19.37
C THR A 27 -6.52 -1.62 17.84
N PRO A 28 -7.62 -1.79 17.09
CA PRO A 28 -7.56 -1.78 15.63
C PRO A 28 -7.21 -0.39 15.10
N LEU A 29 -6.43 -0.33 14.03
CA LEU A 29 -6.14 0.91 13.33
C LEU A 29 -7.24 1.22 12.32
N ARG A 30 -7.73 2.46 12.30
CA ARG A 30 -8.75 2.93 11.38
C ARG A 30 -8.16 4.02 10.49
N PRO A 31 -7.62 3.70 9.31
CA PRO A 31 -6.87 4.63 8.49
C PRO A 31 -7.72 5.69 7.76
N GLY A 32 -9.00 5.87 8.14
CA GLY A 32 -9.91 6.82 7.48
C GLY A 32 -10.22 6.47 6.01
N LEU A 33 -10.40 5.18 5.72
CA LEU A 33 -10.67 4.67 4.37
C LEU A 33 -12.08 4.07 4.31
N PRO A 34 -13.10 4.79 3.82
CA PRO A 34 -14.47 4.27 3.73
C PRO A 34 -14.56 3.01 2.87
N VAL A 35 -15.12 1.93 3.41
CA VAL A 35 -15.29 0.66 2.70
C VAL A 35 -16.56 0.74 1.86
N LEU A 36 -16.40 0.56 0.55
CA LEU A 36 -17.48 0.56 -0.43
C LEU A 36 -18.10 -0.83 -0.59
N ALA A 37 -17.26 -1.87 -0.54
CA ALA A 37 -17.66 -3.29 -0.61
C ALA A 37 -16.54 -4.23 -0.13
N GLY A 38 -16.90 -5.48 0.17
CA GLY A 38 -15.95 -6.52 0.55
C GLY A 38 -15.58 -6.51 2.04
N ALA A 39 -14.34 -6.90 2.36
CA ALA A 39 -13.90 -7.02 3.75
C ALA A 39 -13.75 -5.64 4.41
N VAL A 40 -14.43 -5.46 5.54
CA VAL A 40 -14.33 -4.24 6.37
C VAL A 40 -13.14 -4.30 7.34
N THR A 41 -12.72 -5.51 7.70
CA THR A 41 -11.54 -5.76 8.53
C THR A 41 -10.53 -6.58 7.73
N GLU A 42 -9.31 -6.06 7.62
CA GLU A 42 -8.17 -6.79 7.09
C GLU A 42 -7.30 -7.28 8.25
N ASP A 43 -7.08 -8.59 8.29
CA ASP A 43 -6.22 -9.26 9.26
C ASP A 43 -5.12 -10.00 8.51
N LEU A 44 -4.07 -9.24 8.14
CA LEU A 44 -2.94 -9.73 7.35
C LEU A 44 -2.01 -10.63 8.18
N PHE A 45 -1.97 -10.42 9.49
CA PHE A 45 -1.11 -11.16 10.41
C PHE A 45 -1.93 -11.65 11.62
N PRO A 46 -2.83 -12.63 11.44
CA PRO A 46 -3.76 -13.07 12.48
C PRO A 46 -3.05 -13.67 13.71
N ALA A 47 -1.83 -14.20 13.52
CA ALA A 47 -1.01 -14.73 14.60
C ALA A 47 -0.16 -13.67 15.32
N ALA A 48 -0.24 -12.40 14.93
CA ALA A 48 0.56 -11.36 15.55
C ALA A 48 0.22 -11.18 17.04
N GLN A 49 1.20 -10.78 17.84
CA GLN A 49 1.07 -10.50 19.26
C GLN A 49 1.59 -9.08 19.56
N PRO A 50 0.90 -8.29 20.40
CA PRO A 50 1.38 -6.97 20.80
C PRO A 50 2.81 -7.03 21.35
N ALA A 51 3.67 -6.13 20.88
CA ALA A 51 5.09 -6.04 21.22
C ALA A 51 5.46 -4.70 21.88
N GLY A 52 4.46 -3.97 22.38
CA GLY A 52 4.63 -2.69 23.07
C GLY A 52 4.70 -1.50 22.12
N ARG A 53 5.41 -0.45 22.54
CA ARG A 53 5.60 0.79 21.77
C ARG A 53 7.08 1.15 21.72
N SER A 54 7.49 1.76 20.62
CA SER A 54 8.79 2.39 20.46
C SER A 54 8.56 3.74 19.81
N GLY A 55 8.85 4.83 20.54
CA GLY A 55 8.46 6.20 20.17
C GLY A 55 6.99 6.31 19.77
N ALA A 56 6.72 6.79 18.55
CA ALA A 56 5.39 6.94 17.98
C ALA A 56 4.75 5.61 17.58
N PHE A 57 5.54 4.56 17.34
CA PHE A 57 5.03 3.30 16.80
C PHE A 57 4.47 2.37 17.89
N THR A 58 3.25 1.89 17.66
CA THR A 58 2.69 0.72 18.33
C THR A 58 3.07 -0.53 17.54
N LEU A 59 3.59 -1.54 18.23
CA LEU A 59 4.25 -2.68 17.62
C LEU A 59 3.50 -3.98 17.90
N ALA A 60 3.60 -4.90 16.94
CA ALA A 60 3.22 -6.30 17.08
C ALA A 60 4.26 -7.19 16.39
N THR A 61 4.42 -8.42 16.87
CA THR A 61 5.30 -9.43 16.27
C THR A 61 4.46 -10.57 15.74
N ALA A 62 4.72 -10.99 14.51
CA ALA A 62 4.14 -12.17 13.89
C ALA A 62 5.28 -13.14 13.52
N PRO A 63 4.98 -14.40 13.14
CA PRO A 63 6.01 -15.28 12.58
C PRO A 63 6.75 -14.58 11.44
N ASP A 64 8.09 -14.54 11.51
CA ASP A 64 8.98 -13.88 10.53
C ASP A 64 8.87 -12.35 10.39
N TYR A 65 7.96 -11.68 11.11
CA TYR A 65 7.66 -10.26 10.89
C TYR A 65 7.58 -9.43 12.18
N LEU A 66 8.11 -8.20 12.10
CA LEU A 66 7.77 -7.09 12.96
C LEU A 66 6.79 -6.18 12.20
N VAL A 67 5.66 -5.88 12.80
CA VAL A 67 4.63 -5.02 12.23
C VAL A 67 4.37 -3.87 13.17
N GLY A 68 4.12 -2.68 12.65
CA GLY A 68 3.79 -1.56 13.50
C GLY A 68 3.04 -0.47 12.76
N HIS A 69 2.44 0.41 13.54
CA HIS A 69 1.76 1.58 13.02
C HIS A 69 1.99 2.81 13.90
N ALA A 70 1.98 3.97 13.26
CA ALA A 70 2.05 5.27 13.91
C ALA A 70 1.14 6.25 13.19
N GLU A 71 0.65 7.23 13.94
CA GLU A 71 -0.08 8.39 13.43
C GLU A 71 0.66 9.63 13.89
N ALA A 72 0.74 10.65 13.03
CA ALA A 72 1.31 11.95 13.38
C ALA A 72 0.42 13.08 12.84
N PRO A 73 0.49 14.28 13.45
CA PRO A 73 -0.22 15.43 12.92
C PRO A 73 0.11 15.63 11.44
N ALA A 74 -0.92 15.75 10.59
CA ALA A 74 -0.74 16.15 9.21
C ALA A 74 -0.76 17.69 9.11
N GLY A 75 -1.56 18.24 8.20
CA GLY A 75 -1.64 19.68 8.01
C GLY A 75 -0.38 20.28 7.38
N GLU A 76 -0.16 21.57 7.62
CA GLU A 76 0.98 22.29 7.02
C GLU A 76 2.34 21.70 7.45
N ALA A 77 2.40 20.96 8.56
CA ALA A 77 3.60 20.28 9.04
C ALA A 77 3.87 18.92 8.38
N ILE A 78 3.06 18.47 7.42
CA ILE A 78 3.11 17.08 6.91
C ILE A 78 4.49 16.62 6.41
N GLU A 79 5.29 17.53 5.84
CA GLU A 79 6.68 17.20 5.44
C GLU A 79 7.55 16.84 6.64
N GLU A 80 7.51 17.62 7.71
CA GLU A 80 8.31 17.37 8.91
C GLU A 80 7.76 16.21 9.73
N SER A 81 6.44 16.02 9.78
CA SER A 81 5.82 14.83 10.37
C SER A 81 6.23 13.55 9.64
N ALA A 82 6.23 13.57 8.30
CA ALA A 82 6.70 12.45 7.49
C ALA A 82 8.20 12.19 7.72
N TYR A 83 9.01 13.24 7.77
CA TYR A 83 10.44 13.12 8.08
C TYR A 83 10.67 12.47 9.46
N ALA A 84 9.99 12.95 10.49
CA ALA A 84 10.13 12.42 11.86
C ALA A 84 9.72 10.94 11.95
N LEU A 85 8.53 10.60 11.43
CA LEU A 85 8.03 9.22 11.44
C LEU A 85 8.96 8.26 10.69
N TYR A 86 9.44 8.64 9.51
CA TYR A 86 10.28 7.77 8.70
C TYR A 86 11.72 7.65 9.24
N ARG A 87 12.24 8.69 9.90
CA ARG A 87 13.53 8.59 10.60
C ARG A 87 13.42 7.60 11.75
N GLU A 88 12.38 7.73 12.57
CA GLU A 88 12.13 6.82 13.68
C GLU A 88 11.87 5.39 13.20
N LEU A 89 11.12 5.21 12.10
CA LEU A 89 10.93 3.91 11.46
C LEU A 89 12.27 3.28 11.06
N ALA A 90 13.17 4.04 10.45
CA ALA A 90 14.47 3.54 10.02
C ALA A 90 15.37 3.16 11.21
N GLU A 91 15.32 3.92 12.31
CA GLU A 91 16.02 3.61 13.56
C GLU A 91 15.44 2.35 14.23
N LEU A 92 14.12 2.28 14.37
CA LEU A 92 13.39 1.14 14.94
C LEU A 92 13.68 -0.16 14.19
N THR A 93 13.78 -0.08 12.86
CA THR A 93 13.99 -1.23 11.99
C THR A 93 15.46 -1.45 11.66
N ALA A 94 16.39 -0.86 12.42
CA ALA A 94 17.81 -1.17 12.30
C ALA A 94 18.05 -2.68 12.50
N GLY A 95 18.67 -3.32 11.49
CA GLY A 95 18.88 -4.77 11.48
C GLY A 95 17.68 -5.59 10.98
N TRP A 96 16.62 -4.94 10.51
CA TRP A 96 15.51 -5.55 9.80
C TRP A 96 15.44 -5.01 8.37
N ALA A 97 14.97 -5.83 7.44
CA ALA A 97 14.62 -5.38 6.11
C ALA A 97 13.14 -4.97 6.09
N LEU A 98 12.82 -3.78 5.58
CA LEU A 98 11.43 -3.39 5.36
C LEU A 98 10.86 -4.23 4.22
N ALA A 99 9.70 -4.85 4.45
CA ALA A 99 8.99 -5.60 3.43
C ALA A 99 7.91 -4.72 2.76
N ARG A 100 7.17 -3.94 3.55
CA ARG A 100 5.99 -3.21 3.08
C ARG A 100 5.68 -1.99 3.95
N VAL A 101 5.24 -0.88 3.34
CA VAL A 101 4.73 0.30 4.07
C VAL A 101 3.44 0.83 3.44
N TRP A 102 2.40 1.04 4.22
CA TRP A 102 1.17 1.71 3.80
C TRP A 102 1.11 3.11 4.41
N ASN A 103 0.63 4.08 3.63
CA ASN A 103 0.49 5.47 4.06
C ASN A 103 -0.90 5.99 3.76
N THR A 104 -1.49 6.66 4.74
CA THR A 104 -2.71 7.45 4.58
C THR A 104 -2.41 8.91 4.79
N VAL A 105 -2.59 9.70 3.73
CA VAL A 105 -2.16 11.10 3.64
C VAL A 105 -3.42 11.97 3.56
N PRO A 106 -3.83 12.64 4.65
CA PRO A 106 -4.98 13.54 4.62
C PRO A 106 -4.82 14.62 3.56
N ARG A 107 -5.92 14.92 2.84
CA ARG A 107 -5.95 15.95 1.78
C ARG A 107 -4.86 15.77 0.71
N ILE A 108 -4.53 14.51 0.36
CA ILE A 108 -3.38 14.13 -0.48
C ILE A 108 -3.15 15.01 -1.72
N ASN A 109 -4.21 15.43 -2.43
CA ASN A 109 -4.11 16.24 -3.65
C ASN A 109 -4.31 17.76 -3.45
N ALA A 110 -4.60 18.20 -2.22
CA ALA A 110 -4.80 19.62 -1.95
C ALA A 110 -3.45 20.38 -1.98
N PRO A 111 -3.45 21.67 -2.32
CA PRO A 111 -2.30 22.53 -2.09
C PRO A 111 -2.21 22.91 -0.60
N ARG A 112 -0.98 22.97 -0.08
CA ARG A 112 -0.61 23.63 1.18
C ARG A 112 -0.62 25.15 1.03
N ALA A 113 -0.39 25.87 2.13
CA ALA A 113 -0.28 27.33 2.14
C ALA A 113 0.88 27.86 1.25
N ASP A 114 1.95 27.08 1.09
CA ASP A 114 3.09 27.39 0.22
C ASP A 114 2.90 26.97 -1.25
N GLY A 115 1.71 26.46 -1.59
CA GLY A 115 1.35 26.00 -2.93
C GLY A 115 1.84 24.59 -3.28
N LEU A 116 2.59 23.92 -2.40
CA LEU A 116 3.02 22.54 -2.63
C LEU A 116 1.90 21.56 -2.30
N GLU A 117 1.65 20.59 -3.17
CA GLU A 117 0.67 19.51 -2.92
C GLU A 117 1.07 18.68 -1.68
N PHE A 118 0.09 18.33 -0.82
CA PHE A 118 0.31 17.53 0.39
C PHE A 118 1.08 16.22 0.11
N TYR A 119 0.73 15.51 -0.96
CA TYR A 119 1.45 14.30 -1.39
C TYR A 119 2.95 14.55 -1.65
N ARG A 120 3.28 15.68 -2.28
CA ARG A 120 4.66 16.03 -2.65
C ARG A 120 5.47 16.43 -1.41
N ALA A 121 4.85 17.16 -0.49
CA ALA A 121 5.43 17.48 0.82
C ALA A 121 5.70 16.20 1.64
N PHE A 122 4.74 15.28 1.70
CA PHE A 122 4.92 13.96 2.30
C PHE A 122 6.08 13.18 1.64
N CYS A 123 6.16 13.15 0.30
CA CYS A 123 7.26 12.49 -0.41
C CYS A 123 8.63 13.11 -0.08
N SER A 124 8.70 14.44 0.05
CA SER A 124 9.92 15.14 0.47
C SER A 124 10.40 14.71 1.84
N GLY A 125 9.51 14.73 2.84
CA GLY A 125 9.84 14.31 4.21
C GLY A 125 10.33 12.87 4.27
N ARG A 126 9.62 11.95 3.62
CA ARG A 126 10.00 10.53 3.54
C ARG A 126 11.35 10.33 2.87
N ALA A 127 11.59 10.96 1.72
CA ALA A 127 12.86 10.83 1.00
C ALA A 127 14.03 11.36 1.84
N ARG A 128 13.87 12.54 2.48
CA ARG A 128 14.86 13.12 3.39
C ARG A 128 15.20 12.17 4.53
N ALA A 129 14.21 11.52 5.14
CA ALA A 129 14.43 10.59 6.24
C ALA A 129 15.21 9.34 5.80
N TYR A 130 14.85 8.75 4.65
CA TYR A 130 15.58 7.61 4.10
C TYR A 130 17.00 7.95 3.66
N GLU A 131 17.20 9.12 3.03
CA GLU A 131 18.54 9.61 2.68
C GLU A 131 19.40 9.82 3.93
N ALA A 132 18.84 10.39 5.00
CA ALA A 132 19.55 10.56 6.27
C ALA A 132 19.91 9.23 6.93
N ALA A 133 19.00 8.24 6.91
CA ALA A 133 19.21 6.96 7.58
C ALA A 133 20.14 6.00 6.81
N TRP A 134 20.05 5.99 5.48
CA TRP A 134 20.70 4.96 4.64
C TRP A 134 21.68 5.52 3.61
N GLY A 135 21.87 6.84 3.55
CA GLY A 135 22.80 7.49 2.64
C GLY A 135 22.51 7.15 1.17
N ALA A 136 23.57 6.95 0.38
CA ALA A 136 23.45 6.68 -1.06
C ALA A 136 22.70 5.36 -1.38
N ASP A 137 22.64 4.42 -0.44
CA ASP A 137 22.04 3.09 -0.63
C ASP A 137 20.54 3.04 -0.36
N PHE A 138 19.92 4.16 0.05
CA PHE A 138 18.50 4.17 0.45
C PHE A 138 17.57 3.57 -0.62
N LYS A 139 17.87 3.80 -1.90
CA LYS A 139 17.10 3.28 -3.05
C LYS A 139 17.08 1.75 -3.13
N ARG A 140 18.08 1.07 -2.56
CA ARG A 140 18.17 -0.39 -2.50
C ARG A 140 17.43 -0.99 -1.30
N ARG A 141 16.96 -0.15 -0.37
CA ARG A 141 16.33 -0.56 0.90
C ARG A 141 14.86 -0.18 1.01
N ILE A 142 14.37 0.63 0.08
CA ILE A 142 12.98 1.11 0.08
C ILE A 142 12.04 -0.02 -0.33
N PRO A 143 11.02 -0.34 0.49
CA PRO A 143 10.13 -1.47 0.25
C PRO A 143 9.06 -1.14 -0.79
N ALA A 144 8.26 -2.14 -1.13
CA ALA A 144 6.92 -1.92 -1.65
C ALA A 144 6.14 -0.95 -0.74
N ALA A 145 5.42 -0.01 -1.33
CA ALA A 145 4.59 0.92 -0.57
C ALA A 145 3.31 1.35 -1.31
N SER A 146 2.37 1.93 -0.57
CA SER A 146 1.26 2.71 -1.11
C SER A 146 1.08 4.00 -0.33
N ALA A 147 0.49 5.00 -0.97
CA ALA A 147 0.17 6.27 -0.35
C ALA A 147 -1.11 6.81 -1.01
N VAL A 148 -2.20 6.80 -0.24
CA VAL A 148 -3.52 7.22 -0.69
C VAL A 148 -4.07 8.31 0.23
N GLY A 149 -5.06 9.04 -0.27
CA GLY A 149 -5.84 9.98 0.52
C GLY A 149 -6.62 9.29 1.62
N SER A 150 -6.95 10.04 2.67
CA SER A 150 -7.72 9.56 3.81
C SER A 150 -8.62 10.66 4.37
N ASP A 151 -9.73 10.24 4.96
CA ASP A 151 -10.67 11.08 5.71
C ASP A 151 -10.22 11.31 7.17
N ALA A 152 -9.15 10.65 7.61
CA ALA A 152 -8.53 10.94 8.91
C ALA A 152 -7.83 12.31 8.89
N GLU A 153 -7.57 12.88 10.07
CA GLU A 153 -6.85 14.15 10.19
C GLU A 153 -5.33 13.94 10.28
N GLU A 154 -4.89 12.75 10.67
CA GLU A 154 -3.50 12.37 10.88
C GLU A 154 -2.86 11.68 9.66
N LEU A 155 -1.56 11.89 9.52
CA LEU A 155 -0.72 11.06 8.64
C LEU A 155 -0.55 9.70 9.29
N GLY A 156 -1.08 8.65 8.65
CA GLY A 156 -0.92 7.27 9.10
C GLY A 156 0.21 6.55 8.37
N VAL A 157 1.02 5.81 9.12
CA VAL A 157 2.08 4.92 8.59
C VAL A 157 1.93 3.55 9.22
N VAL A 158 1.83 2.52 8.38
CA VAL A 158 1.88 1.11 8.79
C VAL A 158 3.07 0.46 8.10
N PHE A 159 3.87 -0.31 8.81
CA PHE A 159 5.01 -1.02 8.24
C PHE A 159 5.01 -2.50 8.58
N VAL A 160 5.64 -3.28 7.71
CA VAL A 160 6.06 -4.68 7.94
C VAL A 160 7.56 -4.74 7.67
N ALA A 161 8.29 -5.32 8.61
CA ALA A 161 9.72 -5.59 8.53
C ALA A 161 10.00 -7.05 8.84
N THR A 162 11.10 -7.58 8.32
CA THR A 162 11.51 -8.98 8.50
C THR A 162 13.02 -9.10 8.70
N ARG A 163 13.46 -10.21 9.31
CA ARG A 163 14.89 -10.58 9.34
C ARG A 163 15.27 -11.51 8.18
N GLN A 164 14.29 -11.93 7.39
CA GLN A 164 14.51 -12.75 6.21
C GLN A 164 15.06 -11.91 5.05
N ASP A 165 15.65 -12.58 4.07
CA ASP A 165 16.12 -11.92 2.85
C ASP A 165 14.95 -11.34 2.06
N VAL A 166 15.13 -10.10 1.56
CA VAL A 166 14.15 -9.42 0.71
C VAL A 166 14.72 -9.08 -0.65
N ALA A 167 13.87 -9.16 -1.67
CA ALA A 167 14.16 -8.64 -3.00
C ALA A 167 13.12 -7.58 -3.37
N HIS A 168 13.57 -6.34 -3.57
CA HIS A 168 12.74 -5.27 -4.09
C HIS A 168 12.70 -5.32 -5.62
N VAL A 169 11.49 -5.31 -6.16
CA VAL A 169 11.21 -5.58 -7.57
C VAL A 169 10.65 -4.33 -8.22
N GLU A 170 11.13 -4.03 -9.43
CA GLU A 170 10.62 -2.97 -10.29
C GLU A 170 9.78 -3.54 -11.44
N ASN A 171 8.95 -2.70 -12.05
CA ASN A 171 8.15 -3.06 -13.22
C ASN A 171 8.88 -2.61 -14.50
N PRO A 172 9.19 -3.50 -15.45
CA PRO A 172 9.94 -3.14 -16.67
C PRO A 172 9.31 -2.01 -17.50
N VAL A 173 7.99 -1.82 -17.43
CA VAL A 173 7.29 -0.76 -18.18
C VAL A 173 7.06 0.52 -17.37
N GLN A 174 7.56 0.59 -16.14
CA GLN A 174 7.48 1.78 -15.29
C GLN A 174 8.89 2.21 -14.87
N VAL A 175 9.14 3.52 -14.93
CA VAL A 175 10.35 4.08 -14.33
C VAL A 175 10.26 3.86 -12.81
N PRO A 176 11.36 3.49 -12.13
CA PRO A 176 11.36 3.40 -10.68
C PRO A 176 10.90 4.70 -10.05
N ALA A 177 10.07 4.64 -9.01
CA ALA A 177 9.39 5.83 -8.50
C ALA A 177 10.37 6.91 -8.01
N TYR A 178 11.49 6.49 -7.43
CA TYR A 178 12.59 7.34 -6.94
C TYR A 178 13.47 7.93 -8.05
N GLN A 179 13.11 7.72 -9.31
CA GLN A 179 13.74 8.31 -10.51
C GLN A 179 12.75 9.17 -11.31
N TYR A 180 11.56 9.43 -10.79
CA TYR A 180 10.60 10.31 -11.46
C TYR A 180 11.16 11.74 -11.63
N PRO A 181 10.81 12.43 -12.73
CA PRO A 181 11.28 13.78 -12.99
C PRO A 181 10.71 14.79 -11.98
N ALA A 182 11.41 15.92 -11.81
CA ALA A 182 11.05 16.99 -10.87
C ALA A 182 9.65 17.60 -11.07
N ALA A 183 9.02 17.38 -12.23
CA ALA A 183 7.63 17.76 -12.48
C ALA A 183 6.64 17.14 -11.46
N TYR A 184 7.00 16.00 -10.86
CA TYR A 184 6.19 15.31 -9.84
C TYR A 184 6.48 15.73 -8.40
N GLY A 185 7.34 16.73 -8.19
CA GLY A 185 7.66 17.27 -6.87
C GLY A 185 9.16 17.49 -6.67
N PRO A 186 9.53 18.23 -5.60
CA PRO A 186 10.92 18.54 -5.28
C PRO A 186 11.76 17.30 -4.98
N ARG A 187 11.11 16.25 -4.43
CA ARG A 187 11.69 14.92 -4.24
C ARG A 187 10.73 13.88 -4.79
N PRO A 188 11.23 12.87 -5.53
CA PRO A 188 10.38 11.82 -6.08
C PRO A 188 9.89 10.87 -4.97
N PRO A 189 8.81 10.11 -5.20
CA PRO A 189 8.37 9.06 -4.28
C PRO A 189 9.45 7.99 -4.07
N SER A 190 9.53 7.39 -2.88
CA SER A 190 10.56 6.42 -2.51
C SER A 190 9.96 5.06 -2.15
N PHE A 191 9.69 4.23 -3.15
CA PHE A 191 9.19 2.86 -3.00
C PHE A 191 9.55 1.98 -4.21
N ALA A 192 9.58 0.66 -4.00
CA ALA A 192 9.71 -0.36 -5.05
C ALA A 192 8.32 -0.83 -5.55
N ARG A 193 8.21 -1.49 -6.71
CA ARG A 193 6.90 -1.97 -7.23
C ARG A 193 6.39 -3.22 -6.53
N ALA A 194 7.29 -4.05 -6.01
CA ALA A 194 6.96 -5.11 -5.07
C ALA A 194 8.15 -5.43 -4.17
N THR A 195 7.90 -6.16 -3.09
CA THR A 195 8.93 -6.81 -2.28
C THR A 195 8.61 -8.28 -2.19
N VAL A 196 9.60 -9.14 -2.48
CA VAL A 196 9.55 -10.59 -2.24
C VAL A 196 10.32 -10.88 -0.97
N VAL A 197 9.71 -11.60 -0.03
CA VAL A 197 10.35 -12.07 1.21
C VAL A 197 10.60 -13.56 1.09
N ALA A 198 11.86 -13.99 1.21
CA ALA A 198 12.23 -15.40 1.14
C ALA A 198 12.05 -16.06 2.51
N LEU A 199 11.04 -16.91 2.65
CA LEU A 199 10.71 -17.58 3.91
C LEU A 199 11.36 -18.97 4.02
N PRO A 200 11.50 -19.50 5.25
CA PRO A 200 11.95 -20.88 5.45
C PRO A 200 11.13 -21.90 4.67
N GLY A 201 11.81 -22.96 4.20
CA GLY A 201 11.20 -24.04 3.44
C GLY A 201 10.94 -23.71 1.97
N GLY A 202 11.60 -22.69 1.42
CA GLY A 202 11.46 -22.26 0.02
C GLY A 202 10.15 -21.53 -0.28
N ARG A 203 9.43 -21.12 0.76
CA ARG A 203 8.21 -20.32 0.65
C ARG A 203 8.58 -18.86 0.36
N ARG A 204 7.62 -18.10 -0.15
CA ARG A 204 7.80 -16.67 -0.39
C ARG A 204 6.50 -15.93 -0.16
N ASP A 205 6.62 -14.79 0.51
CA ASP A 205 5.54 -13.81 0.56
C ASP A 205 5.88 -12.66 -0.38
N VAL A 206 4.85 -12.07 -0.98
CA VAL A 206 5.03 -10.97 -1.94
C VAL A 206 4.07 -9.83 -1.62
N PHE A 207 4.64 -8.65 -1.41
CA PHE A 207 3.89 -7.42 -1.21
C PHE A 207 3.98 -6.57 -2.48
N ILE A 208 2.86 -6.37 -3.17
CA ILE A 208 2.77 -5.54 -4.37
C ILE A 208 2.32 -4.13 -3.99
N SER A 209 3.01 -3.14 -4.56
CA SER A 209 2.73 -1.73 -4.34
C SER A 209 1.38 -1.27 -4.86
N GLY A 210 0.94 -0.12 -4.35
CA GLY A 210 -0.17 0.61 -4.95
C GLY A 210 0.13 0.83 -6.44
N THR A 211 -0.66 0.20 -7.29
CA THR A 211 -0.44 0.14 -8.72
C THR A 211 -1.59 0.83 -9.43
N SER A 212 -1.23 1.83 -10.22
CA SER A 212 -2.15 2.68 -10.96
C SER A 212 -1.78 2.70 -12.45
N ALA A 213 -2.57 3.40 -13.27
CA ALA A 213 -2.41 3.50 -14.72
C ALA A 213 -1.21 4.37 -15.14
N ILE A 214 -0.01 3.88 -14.89
CA ILE A 214 1.26 4.56 -15.22
C ILE A 214 2.09 3.71 -16.18
N ARG A 215 2.63 4.33 -17.24
CA ARG A 215 3.70 3.79 -18.10
C ARG A 215 4.88 4.76 -18.11
N GLY A 216 6.09 4.23 -17.97
CA GLY A 216 7.25 5.03 -17.57
C GLY A 216 6.94 5.74 -16.25
N TYR A 217 6.80 7.06 -16.29
CA TYR A 217 6.36 7.89 -15.15
C TYR A 217 5.02 8.60 -15.41
N ARG A 218 4.44 8.49 -16.61
CA ARG A 218 3.29 9.26 -17.05
C ARG A 218 1.97 8.58 -16.67
N THR A 219 1.00 9.37 -16.24
CA THR A 219 -0.39 8.92 -16.09
C THR A 219 -0.97 8.66 -17.47
N LEU A 220 -1.59 7.48 -17.66
CA LEU A 220 -2.32 7.14 -18.87
C LEU A 220 -3.81 7.39 -18.69
N THR A 221 -4.45 7.79 -19.79
CA THR A 221 -5.90 7.99 -19.90
C THR A 221 -6.52 8.73 -18.70
N PRO A 222 -6.09 9.98 -18.41
CA PRO A 222 -6.65 10.77 -17.31
C PRO A 222 -8.19 10.82 -17.37
N GLY A 223 -8.84 10.56 -16.23
CA GLY A 223 -10.30 10.59 -16.10
C GLY A 223 -11.08 9.41 -16.70
N ASP A 224 -10.43 8.46 -17.41
CA ASP A 224 -11.08 7.27 -17.97
C ASP A 224 -10.80 6.05 -17.09
N THR A 225 -11.67 5.80 -16.10
CA THR A 225 -11.49 4.72 -15.12
C THR A 225 -11.35 3.34 -15.78
N ALA A 226 -12.10 3.05 -16.85
CA ALA A 226 -12.06 1.75 -17.51
C ALA A 226 -10.71 1.50 -18.20
N ARG A 227 -10.19 2.48 -18.94
CA ARG A 227 -8.86 2.36 -19.56
C ARG A 227 -7.73 2.38 -18.53
N GLN A 228 -7.88 3.16 -17.46
CA GLN A 228 -6.94 3.12 -16.34
C GLN A 228 -6.90 1.74 -15.70
N LEU A 229 -8.06 1.12 -15.47
CA LEU A 229 -8.14 -0.21 -14.88
C LEU A 229 -7.44 -1.27 -15.75
N ALA A 230 -7.66 -1.27 -17.07
CA ALA A 230 -6.96 -2.19 -17.97
C ALA A 230 -5.43 -2.02 -17.87
N CYS A 231 -4.95 -0.77 -17.89
CA CYS A 231 -3.54 -0.44 -17.74
C CYS A 231 -2.97 -0.88 -16.37
N THR A 232 -3.76 -0.73 -15.30
CA THR A 232 -3.42 -1.16 -13.93
C THR A 232 -3.31 -2.67 -13.84
N VAL A 233 -4.26 -3.42 -14.41
CA VAL A 233 -4.21 -4.89 -14.46
C VAL A 233 -2.97 -5.37 -15.21
N GLU A 234 -2.67 -4.81 -16.38
CA GLU A 234 -1.44 -5.14 -17.12
C GLU A 234 -0.17 -4.85 -16.30
N ASN A 235 -0.12 -3.73 -15.57
CA ASN A 235 1.00 -3.42 -14.69
C ASN A 235 1.15 -4.46 -13.57
N LEU A 236 0.05 -4.83 -12.91
CA LEU A 236 0.05 -5.83 -11.86
C LEU A 236 0.56 -7.18 -12.38
N GLN A 237 0.10 -7.62 -13.55
CA GLN A 237 0.56 -8.86 -14.19
C GLN A 237 2.07 -8.82 -14.48
N GLY A 238 2.58 -7.69 -14.97
CA GLY A 238 4.02 -7.48 -15.20
C GLY A 238 4.84 -7.51 -13.90
N ILE A 239 4.35 -6.85 -12.84
CA ILE A 239 4.96 -6.88 -11.51
C ILE A 239 4.96 -8.29 -10.94
N GLY A 240 3.84 -9.02 -11.07
CA GLY A 240 3.72 -10.41 -10.64
C GLY A 240 4.71 -11.32 -11.35
N ALA A 241 4.86 -11.18 -12.67
CA ALA A 241 5.86 -11.93 -13.43
C ALA A 241 7.28 -11.62 -12.93
N ALA A 242 7.64 -10.35 -12.72
CA ALA A 242 8.94 -9.93 -12.21
C ALA A 242 9.20 -10.40 -10.77
N ALA A 243 8.16 -10.47 -9.93
CA ALA A 243 8.23 -10.99 -8.56
C ALA A 243 8.15 -12.53 -8.49
N GLY A 244 8.09 -13.21 -9.64
CA GLY A 244 8.02 -14.66 -9.72
C GLY A 244 6.64 -15.27 -9.42
N LEU A 245 5.60 -14.45 -9.21
CA LEU A 245 4.19 -14.87 -9.08
C LEU A 245 3.52 -15.19 -10.43
N GLY A 246 4.20 -14.94 -11.55
CA GLY A 246 3.62 -15.08 -12.89
C GLY A 246 2.52 -14.03 -13.17
N ALA A 247 1.97 -14.07 -14.39
CA ALA A 247 0.96 -13.10 -14.81
C ALA A 247 -0.35 -13.21 -14.01
N VAL A 248 -0.69 -14.40 -13.50
CA VAL A 248 -1.92 -14.62 -12.71
C VAL A 248 -1.77 -14.27 -11.22
N LEU A 249 -0.64 -13.66 -10.82
CA LEU A 249 -0.37 -13.20 -9.44
C LEU A 249 -0.50 -14.30 -8.38
N GLY A 250 0.06 -15.49 -8.64
CA GLY A 250 0.06 -16.59 -7.67
C GLY A 250 0.64 -17.91 -8.20
N ALA A 251 1.80 -17.87 -8.85
CA ALA A 251 2.51 -19.03 -9.43
C ALA A 251 2.82 -20.13 -8.38
N PRO A 252 3.04 -21.37 -8.86
CA PRO A 252 2.19 -22.52 -8.58
C PRO A 252 2.20 -22.90 -7.09
N GLY A 253 1.09 -22.70 -6.42
CA GLY A 253 0.87 -23.10 -5.03
C GLY A 253 -0.43 -22.54 -4.50
N GLU A 254 -0.95 -23.14 -3.43
CA GLU A 254 -2.02 -22.51 -2.66
C GLU A 254 -1.45 -21.25 -1.99
N VAL A 255 -2.07 -20.11 -2.28
CA VAL A 255 -1.67 -18.80 -1.75
C VAL A 255 -2.89 -18.10 -1.20
N GLU A 256 -2.71 -17.35 -0.12
CA GLU A 256 -3.70 -16.42 0.38
C GLU A 256 -3.43 -15.04 -0.24
N ARG A 257 -4.42 -14.46 -0.92
CA ARG A 257 -4.31 -13.14 -1.54
C ARG A 257 -5.24 -12.17 -0.85
N HIS A 258 -4.67 -11.06 -0.39
CA HIS A 258 -5.42 -9.88 0.05
C HIS A 258 -5.28 -8.81 -1.04
N VAL A 259 -6.41 -8.35 -1.56
CA VAL A 259 -6.47 -7.35 -2.63
C VAL A 259 -7.21 -6.14 -2.10
N ARG A 260 -6.54 -4.98 -2.11
CA ARG A 260 -7.18 -3.72 -1.77
C ARG A 260 -7.29 -2.85 -3.01
N VAL A 261 -8.52 -2.44 -3.32
CA VAL A 261 -8.87 -1.64 -4.49
C VAL A 261 -9.31 -0.27 -4.00
N TYR A 262 -8.52 0.75 -4.32
CA TYR A 262 -8.82 2.14 -4.01
C TYR A 262 -9.54 2.78 -5.18
N LEU A 263 -10.71 3.38 -4.92
CA LEU A 263 -11.51 4.10 -5.89
C LEU A 263 -11.62 5.57 -5.48
N ARG A 264 -11.23 6.48 -6.38
CA ARG A 264 -11.48 7.91 -6.20
C ARG A 264 -12.96 8.19 -6.16
N HIS A 265 -13.70 7.60 -7.11
CA HIS A 265 -15.14 7.78 -7.25
C HIS A 265 -15.87 6.50 -6.85
N ALA A 266 -16.69 6.55 -5.81
CA ALA A 266 -17.47 5.40 -5.35
C ALA A 266 -18.41 4.84 -6.45
N ALA A 267 -18.86 5.71 -7.36
CA ALA A 267 -19.71 5.35 -8.49
C ALA A 267 -19.03 4.41 -9.51
N ASP A 268 -17.70 4.34 -9.53
CA ASP A 268 -16.96 3.44 -10.43
C ASP A 268 -16.95 1.99 -9.95
N LEU A 269 -17.38 1.72 -8.71
CA LEU A 269 -17.32 0.41 -8.08
C LEU A 269 -17.93 -0.72 -8.93
N PRO A 270 -19.18 -0.62 -9.46
CA PRO A 270 -19.76 -1.73 -10.20
C PRO A 270 -18.95 -2.10 -11.45
N THR A 271 -18.44 -1.10 -12.17
CA THR A 271 -17.63 -1.30 -13.38
C THR A 271 -16.27 -1.90 -13.03
N VAL A 272 -15.61 -1.39 -12.00
CA VAL A 272 -14.29 -1.89 -11.59
C VAL A 272 -14.39 -3.32 -11.06
N ALA A 273 -15.37 -3.60 -10.18
CA ALA A 273 -15.58 -4.93 -9.62
C ALA A 273 -15.83 -5.97 -10.72
N ALA A 274 -16.71 -5.68 -11.68
CA ALA A 274 -17.02 -6.59 -12.78
C ALA A 274 -15.79 -6.96 -13.64
N VAL A 275 -14.90 -5.99 -13.89
CA VAL A 275 -13.66 -6.24 -14.63
C VAL A 275 -12.66 -7.04 -13.79
N LEU A 276 -12.50 -6.72 -12.50
CA LEU A 276 -11.58 -7.43 -11.62
C LEU A 276 -12.01 -8.87 -11.36
N ASP A 277 -13.31 -9.13 -11.19
CA ASP A 277 -13.87 -10.48 -11.05
C ASP A 277 -13.61 -11.34 -12.27
N ARG A 278 -13.56 -10.73 -13.47
CA ARG A 278 -13.28 -11.42 -14.73
C ARG A 278 -11.78 -11.66 -14.94
N ASP A 279 -10.95 -10.66 -14.65
CA ASP A 279 -9.57 -10.62 -15.16
C ASP A 279 -8.48 -10.86 -14.10
N LEU A 280 -8.78 -10.71 -12.81
CA LEU A 280 -7.75 -10.65 -11.76
C LEU A 280 -8.07 -11.46 -10.49
N LEU A 281 -9.31 -11.39 -10.02
CA LEU A 281 -9.72 -11.93 -8.73
C LEU A 281 -10.05 -13.41 -8.82
N ARG A 282 -9.79 -14.10 -7.71
CA ARG A 282 -10.17 -15.51 -7.49
C ARG A 282 -11.24 -15.57 -6.41
N PRO A 283 -12.10 -16.61 -6.40
CA PRO A 283 -13.10 -16.79 -5.35
C PRO A 283 -12.54 -16.85 -3.92
N THR A 284 -11.26 -17.21 -3.76
CA THR A 284 -10.57 -17.31 -2.47
C THR A 284 -9.88 -16.02 -2.05
N ASP A 285 -9.86 -14.99 -2.90
CA ASP A 285 -9.21 -13.72 -2.58
C ASP A 285 -10.00 -12.98 -1.51
N ARG A 286 -9.29 -12.38 -0.55
CA ARG A 286 -9.87 -11.43 0.40
C ARG A 286 -9.79 -10.04 -0.22
N VAL A 287 -10.94 -9.47 -0.54
CA VAL A 287 -11.00 -8.22 -1.32
C VAL A 287 -11.68 -7.11 -0.52
N SER A 288 -11.06 -5.94 -0.51
CA SER A 288 -11.61 -4.71 0.05
C SER A 288 -11.64 -3.63 -1.00
N TYR A 289 -12.84 -3.13 -1.32
CA TYR A 289 -13.03 -1.94 -2.15
C TYR A 289 -13.21 -0.75 -1.23
N VAL A 290 -12.32 0.23 -1.32
CA VAL A 290 -12.32 1.41 -0.43
C VAL A 290 -12.31 2.70 -1.24
N ARG A 291 -12.93 3.75 -0.71
CA ARG A 291 -12.85 5.09 -1.28
C ARG A 291 -11.57 5.75 -0.81
N ALA A 292 -10.78 6.26 -1.74
CA ALA A 292 -9.62 7.08 -1.43
C ALA A 292 -9.22 7.94 -2.63
N ASP A 293 -8.74 9.15 -2.39
CA ASP A 293 -8.03 9.91 -3.41
C ASP A 293 -6.69 9.23 -3.73
N ILE A 294 -6.31 9.19 -5.00
CA ILE A 294 -5.05 8.59 -5.45
C ILE A 294 -3.95 9.66 -5.48
N CYS A 295 -2.69 9.25 -5.35
CA CYS A 295 -1.53 10.13 -5.28
C CYS A 295 -1.40 11.18 -6.39
N ARG A 296 -2.11 11.02 -7.52
CA ARG A 296 -2.29 12.05 -8.55
C ARG A 296 -3.78 12.24 -8.80
N ALA A 297 -4.20 13.50 -8.93
CA ALA A 297 -5.60 13.87 -9.22
C ALA A 297 -6.16 13.17 -10.47
N ASP A 298 -5.32 12.96 -11.49
CA ASP A 298 -5.71 12.34 -12.77
C ASP A 298 -5.95 10.82 -12.70
N LEU A 299 -5.65 10.18 -11.57
CA LEU A 299 -5.80 8.73 -11.36
C LEU A 299 -7.07 8.44 -10.55
N ASN A 300 -7.89 7.52 -11.05
CA ASN A 300 -9.19 7.15 -10.47
C ASN A 300 -9.17 5.82 -9.72
N VAL A 301 -8.23 4.94 -10.06
CA VAL A 301 -8.12 3.60 -9.47
C VAL A 301 -6.67 3.24 -9.16
N GLU A 302 -6.45 2.70 -7.96
CA GLU A 302 -5.19 2.09 -7.53
C GLU A 302 -5.48 0.71 -6.92
N ILE A 303 -4.62 -0.27 -7.18
CA ILE A 303 -4.77 -1.63 -6.64
C ILE A 303 -3.46 -2.07 -6.03
N GLU A 304 -3.52 -2.66 -4.85
CA GLU A 304 -2.39 -3.32 -4.18
C GLU A 304 -2.75 -4.76 -3.81
N LEU A 305 -1.72 -5.60 -3.67
CA LEU A 305 -1.90 -7.00 -3.30
C LEU A 305 -0.87 -7.42 -2.27
N THR A 306 -1.30 -8.24 -1.32
CA THR A 306 -0.41 -9.04 -0.48
C THR A 306 -0.67 -10.51 -0.76
N VAL A 307 0.38 -11.27 -1.05
CA VAL A 307 0.31 -12.69 -1.36
C VAL A 307 1.14 -13.44 -0.33
N PHE A 308 0.46 -14.21 0.52
CA PHE A 308 1.10 -15.09 1.50
C PHE A 308 1.19 -16.51 0.95
N ALA A 309 2.35 -17.15 1.11
CA ALA A 309 2.45 -18.58 0.86
C ALA A 309 1.59 -19.34 1.87
N ALA A 310 0.79 -20.32 1.43
CA ALA A 310 0.06 -21.17 2.36
C ALA A 310 1.00 -21.84 3.36
N ALA A 311 0.55 -21.95 4.61
CA ALA A 311 1.20 -22.82 5.58
C ALA A 311 1.13 -24.25 5.06
N LYS A 312 2.25 -24.99 5.05
CA LYS A 312 2.17 -26.43 4.83
C LYS A 312 1.36 -27.02 5.98
N THR A 313 0.27 -27.71 5.67
CA THR A 313 -0.32 -28.66 6.60
C THR A 313 0.69 -29.81 6.69
N GLU A 314 1.37 -29.94 7.83
CA GLU A 314 2.13 -31.17 8.15
C GLU A 314 1.18 -32.34 8.38
#